data_AF-A0A257U884-F1
#
_entry.id   AF-A0A257U884-F1
#
_cell.length_a   1.000
_cell.length_b   1.000
_cell.length_c   1.000
_cell.angle_alpha   90.00
_cell.angle_beta   90.00
_cell.angle_gamma   90.00
#
_symmetry.space_group_name_H-M   'P 1'
#
loop_
_entity.id
_entity.type
_entity.pdbx_description
1 polymer ?
#
loop_
_entity_poly.entity_id
_entity_poly.type
_entity_poly.pdbx_seq_one_letter_code
_entity_poly.pdbx_strand_id
1 'polypeptide(L)' 'MSASRRLDALLVAGVGFVAGVPCSYLKTFFAGCRELPLSSFLPAVREDHAVAACAGAWLGGTRAAAAM' A
#
# COMPACT_ATOMS: atom_id res chain seq x y z
N MET A 1 -3.42 -2.55 -15.22
CA MET A 1 -4.29 -1.45 -14.77
C MET A 1 -5.25 -2.01 -13.74
N SER A 2 -5.19 -1.45 -12.54
CA SER A 2 -6.04 -1.77 -11.39
C SER A 2 -7.40 -1.07 -11.50
N ALA A 3 -8.37 -1.50 -10.68
CA ALA A 3 -9.61 -0.75 -10.46
C ALA A 3 -9.38 0.63 -9.79
N SER A 4 -8.17 0.89 -9.27
CA SER A 4 -7.80 2.16 -8.65
C SER A 4 -6.71 2.89 -9.43
N ARG A 5 -7.08 4.04 -10.02
CA ARG A 5 -6.13 4.96 -10.66
C ARG A 5 -5.04 5.45 -9.72
N ARG A 6 -5.34 5.59 -8.42
CA ARG A 6 -4.34 5.99 -7.42
C ARG A 6 -3.30 4.89 -7.22
N LEU A 7 -3.72 3.63 -7.17
CA LEU A 7 -2.80 2.51 -7.07
C LEU A 7 -1.92 2.41 -8.32
N ASP A 8 -2.52 2.50 -9.50
CA ASP A 8 -1.76 2.49 -10.76
C ASP A 8 -0.70 3.61 -10.79
N ALA A 9 -1.04 4.82 -10.35
CA ALA A 9 -0.09 5.93 -10.29
C ALA A 9 1.07 5.66 -9.31
N LEU A 10 0.82 5.04 -8.15
CA LEU A 10 1.87 4.67 -7.20
C LEU A 10 2.80 3.60 -7.77
N LEU A 11 2.23 2.58 -8.43
CA LEU A 11 3.02 1.52 -9.07
C LEU A 11 3.91 2.09 -10.18
N VAL A 12 3.37 2.98 -11.02
CA VAL A 12 4.15 3.69 -12.05
C VAL A 12 5.24 4.57 -11.43
N ALA A 13 4.99 5.17 -10.27
CA ALA A 13 5.99 5.93 -9.51
C ALA A 13 7.04 5.06 -8.79
N GLY A 14 6.99 3.73 -8.98
CA GLY A 14 7.95 2.78 -8.43
C GLY A 14 7.70 2.40 -6.96
N VAL A 15 6.48 2.59 -6.44
CA VAL A 15 6.12 2.06 -5.12
C VAL A 15 6.06 0.54 -5.19
N GLY A 16 6.93 -0.13 -4.41
CA GLY A 16 7.02 -1.58 -4.35
C GLY A 16 6.32 -2.21 -3.14
N PHE A 17 5.95 -1.40 -2.15
CA PHE A 17 5.30 -1.84 -0.92
C PHE A 17 4.23 -0.85 -0.47
N VAL A 18 3.05 -1.36 -0.14
CA VAL A 18 1.94 -0.59 0.42
C VAL A 18 1.54 -1.18 1.76
N ALA A 19 1.33 -0.35 2.77
CA ALA A 19 0.67 -0.75 4.00
C ALA A 19 -0.48 0.21 4.32
N GLY A 20 -1.55 -0.27 4.92
CA GLY A 20 -2.67 0.61 5.21
C GLY A 20 -3.84 -0.03 5.94
N VAL A 21 -4.68 0.80 6.53
CA VAL A 21 -5.90 0.36 7.24
C VAL A 21 -7.08 0.38 6.26
N PRO A 22 -7.67 -0.77 5.91
CA PRO A 22 -8.77 -0.80 4.96
C PRO A 22 -9.99 -0.02 5.45
N CYS A 23 -10.44 0.96 4.67
CA CYS A 23 -11.60 1.80 4.97
C CYS A 23 -12.57 1.89 3.78
N SER A 24 -13.77 2.42 4.00
CA SER A 24 -14.79 2.56 2.94
C SER A 24 -14.37 3.55 1.84
N TYR A 25 -13.64 4.60 2.18
CA TYR A 25 -13.20 5.64 1.24
C TYR A 25 -12.19 5.15 0.18
N LEU A 26 -11.37 4.17 0.55
CA LEU A 26 -10.33 3.60 -0.29
C LEU A 26 -10.65 2.17 -0.73
N LYS A 27 -11.93 1.77 -0.72
CA LYS A 27 -12.37 0.39 -1.00
C LYS A 27 -11.78 -0.18 -2.30
N THR A 28 -11.84 0.57 -3.41
CA THR A 28 -11.29 0.12 -4.71
C THR A 28 -9.76 0.10 -4.73
N PHE A 29 -9.12 0.98 -3.97
CA PHE A 29 -7.67 0.99 -3.80
C PHE A 29 -7.19 -0.26 -3.07
N PHE A 30 -7.80 -0.59 -1.93
CA PHE A 30 -7.44 -1.78 -1.16
C PHE A 30 -7.84 -3.09 -1.85
N ALA A 31 -8.93 -3.10 -2.63
CA ALA A 31 -9.24 -4.22 -3.50
C ALA A 31 -8.11 -4.46 -4.52
N GLY A 32 -7.63 -3.39 -5.17
CA GLY A 32 -6.48 -3.50 -6.07
C GLY A 32 -5.18 -3.94 -5.38
N CYS A 33 -4.94 -3.49 -4.14
CA CYS A 33 -3.75 -3.88 -3.38
C CYS A 33 -3.74 -5.38 -3.04
N ARG A 34 -4.92 -6.01 -2.84
CA ARG A 34 -5.04 -7.45 -2.57
C ARG A 34 -4.66 -8.34 -3.75
N GLU A 35 -4.66 -7.80 -4.96
CA GLU A 35 -4.25 -8.51 -6.18
C GLU A 35 -2.73 -8.40 -6.42
N LEU A 36 -2.00 -7.62 -5.62
CA LEU A 36 -0.54 -7.53 -5.69
C LEU A 36 0.13 -8.78 -5.10
N PRO A 37 1.43 -9.02 -5.40
CA PRO A 37 2.19 -10.03 -4.70
C PRO A 37 2.08 -9.87 -3.17
N LEU A 38 2.08 -10.98 -2.43
CA LEU A 38 1.95 -10.97 -0.96
C LEU A 38 3.02 -10.12 -0.26
N SER A 39 4.18 -9.94 -0.88
CA SER A 39 5.26 -9.09 -0.39
C SER A 39 5.05 -7.59 -0.62
N SER A 40 4.04 -7.20 -1.40
CA SER A 40 3.83 -5.80 -1.84
C SER A 40 2.66 -5.10 -1.15
N PHE A 41 1.82 -5.82 -0.40
CA PHE A 41 0.73 -5.21 0.36
C PHE A 41 0.55 -5.82 1.75
N LEU A 42 0.58 -4.98 2.78
CA LEU A 42 0.28 -5.33 4.16
C LEU A 42 -1.01 -4.65 4.64
N PRO A 43 -2.13 -5.38 4.81
CA PRO A 43 -3.30 -4.84 5.49
C PRO A 43 -3.02 -4.68 7.00
N ALA A 44 -3.11 -3.46 7.50
CA ALA A 44 -2.93 -3.12 8.91
C ALA A 44 -4.27 -2.88 9.60
N VAL A 45 -4.30 -3.03 10.94
CA VAL A 45 -5.48 -2.73 11.77
C VAL A 45 -5.42 -1.32 12.35
N ARG A 46 -4.23 -0.71 12.41
CA ARG A 46 -3.97 0.63 12.93
C ARG A 46 -3.04 1.40 12.00
N GLU A 47 -3.23 2.71 11.92
CA GLU A 47 -2.49 3.59 11.02
C GLU A 47 -1.01 3.68 11.41
N ASP A 48 -0.70 3.70 12.70
CA ASP A 48 0.66 3.71 13.21
C ASP A 48 1.45 2.45 12.81
N HIS A 49 0.80 1.28 12.81
CA HIS A 49 1.41 0.03 12.33
C HIS A 49 1.72 0.07 10.83
N ALA A 50 0.81 0.64 10.03
CA ALA A 50 1.04 0.82 8.59
C ALA A 50 2.23 1.74 8.32
N VAL A 51 2.32 2.86 9.05
CA VAL A 51 3.43 3.81 8.94
C VAL A 51 4.75 3.14 9.35
N ALA A 52 4.78 2.41 10.47
CA ALA A 52 5.97 1.70 10.93
C ALA A 52 6.45 0.65 9.91
N ALA A 53 5.53 -0.12 9.31
CA ALA A 53 5.88 -1.08 8.26
C ALA A 53 6.47 -0.40 7.02
N CYS A 54 5.87 0.71 6.57
CA CYS A 54 6.41 1.50 5.46
C CYS A 54 7.79 2.12 5.78
N ALA A 55 8.01 2.57 7.02
CA ALA A 55 9.32 3.05 7.45
C ALA A 55 10.38 1.95 7.37
N GLY A 56 10.06 0.73 7.83
CA GLY A 56 10.94 -0.43 7.69
C GLY A 56 11.26 -0.77 6.23
N ALA A 57 10.24 -0.79 5.36
CA ALA A 57 10.43 -1.02 3.92
C ALA A 57 11.33 0.05 3.28
N TRP A 58 11.16 1.32 3.66
CA TRP A 58 11.98 2.42 3.17
C TRP A 58 13.44 2.30 3.64
N LEU A 59 13.68 1.97 4.91
CA LEU A 59 15.02 1.70 5.44
C LEU A 59 15.68 0.51 4.73
N GLY A 60 14.88 -0.48 4.30
CA GLY A 60 15.32 -1.60 3.47
C GLY A 60 15.50 -1.27 1.98
N GLY A 61 15.37 0.00 1.58
CA GLY A 61 15.57 0.44 0.20
C GLY A 61 14.35 0.30 -0.73
N THR A 62 13.18 -0.08 -0.20
CA THR A 62 11.95 -0.18 -0.98
C THR A 62 11.11 1.09 -0.85
N ARG A 63 10.76 1.70 -1.97
CA ARG A 63 9.84 2.84 -1.97
C ARG A 63 8.45 2.37 -1.51
N ALA A 64 8.01 2.88 -0.37
CA ALA A 64 6.78 2.45 0.29
C ALA A 64 5.72 3.56 0.35
N ALA A 65 4.45 3.17 0.39
CA ALA A 65 3.33 4.10 0.58
C ALA A 65 2.40 3.61 1.70
N ALA A 66 2.12 4.49 2.67
CA ALA A 66 1.07 4.26 3.66
C ALA A 66 -0.26 4.81 3.14
N ALA A 67 -1.36 4.06 3.28
CA ALA A 67 -2.69 4.46 2.85
C ALA A 67 -3.72 4.35 4.00
N MET A 68 -4.54 5.38 4.17
CA MET A 68 -5.57 5.52 5.21
C MET A 68 -6.72 6.38 4.69
#